data_AF-A0A5C8PGF1-F1
#
_entry.id   AF-A0A5C8PGF1-F1
#
_cell.length_a   1.000
_cell.length_b   1.000
_cell.length_c   1.000
_cell.angle_alpha   90.00
_cell.angle_beta   90.00
_cell.angle_gamma   90.00
#
_symmetry.space_group_name_H-M   'P 1'
#
loop_
_entity.id
_entity.type
_entity.pdbx_description
1 polymer ?
#
loop_
_entity_poly.entity_id
_entity_poly.type
_entity_poly.pdbx_seq_one_letter_code
_entity_poly.pdbx_strand_id
1 'polypeptide(L)' 'MALSIVAVLAAACGDTWGQRAVTGGAIGAGTGAVVGSATDMGPLPGALIGGAIGAGVGAATAPPKRRYYRDRYY' A
#
# COMPACT_ATOMS: atom_id res chain seq x y z
N MET A 1 16.32 -4.67 -1.56
CA MET A 1 15.77 -4.90 -2.92
C MET A 1 15.05 -6.25 -3.04
N ALA A 2 15.69 -7.39 -2.76
CA ALA A 2 15.03 -8.71 -2.83
C ALA A 2 13.84 -8.88 -1.86
N LEU A 3 13.96 -8.35 -0.63
CA LEU A 3 12.88 -8.38 0.38
C LEU A 3 11.64 -7.60 -0.08
N SER A 4 11.85 -6.49 -0.79
CA SER A 4 10.80 -5.63 -1.33
C SER A 4 9.99 -6.35 -2.40
N ILE A 5 10.68 -7.10 -3.27
CA ILE A 5 10.05 -7.92 -4.30
C ILE A 5 9.22 -9.03 -3.66
N VAL A 6 9.76 -9.76 -2.68
CA VAL A 6 9.00 -10.80 -1.96
C VAL A 6 7.79 -10.22 -1.23
N ALA A 7 7.90 -9.02 -0.63
CA ALA A 7 6.77 -8.34 0.00
C ALA A 7 5.69 -7.89 -1.00
N VAL A 8 6.09 -7.46 -2.21
CA VAL A 8 5.16 -7.11 -3.29
C VAL A 8 4.48 -8.37 -3.85
N LEU A 9 5.20 -9.49 -4.00
CA LEU A 9 4.63 -10.78 -4.39
C LEU A 9 3.69 -11.34 -3.32
N ALA A 10 4.03 -11.21 -2.03
CA ALA A 10 3.16 -11.58 -0.92
C ALA A 10 1.92 -10.67 -0.83
N ALA A 11 2.08 -9.37 -1.11
CA ALA A 11 0.95 -8.43 -1.22
C ALA A 11 0.09 -8.69 -2.45
N ALA A 12 0.67 -9.23 -3.54
CA ALA A 12 -0.07 -9.72 -4.69
C ALA A 12 -0.94 -10.95 -4.33
N CYS A 13 -0.46 -11.80 -3.43
CA CYS A 13 -1.18 -12.95 -2.88
C CYS A 13 -2.11 -12.58 -1.70
N GLY A 14 -1.97 -11.38 -1.14
CA GLY A 14 -2.87 -10.81 -0.14
C GLY A 14 -4.11 -10.19 -0.78
N ASP A 15 -5.17 -10.97 -0.91
CA ASP A 15 -6.46 -10.56 -1.51
C ASP A 15 -7.31 -9.64 -0.62
N THR A 16 -6.87 -9.30 0.59
CA THR A 16 -7.69 -8.52 1.53
C THR A 16 -7.46 -7.01 1.41
N TRP A 17 -8.56 -6.27 1.49
CA TRP A 17 -8.61 -4.80 1.40
C TRP A 17 -7.67 -4.11 2.41
N GLY A 18 -7.60 -4.64 3.63
CA GLY A 18 -6.74 -4.11 4.70
C GLY A 18 -5.25 -4.32 4.46
N GLN A 19 -4.84 -5.51 4.01
CA GLN A 19 -3.41 -5.79 3.74
C GLN A 19 -2.86 -4.86 2.66
N ARG A 20 -3.65 -4.61 1.60
CA ARG A 20 -3.26 -3.73 0.48
C ARG A 20 -3.24 -2.26 0.87
N ALA A 21 -4.19 -1.80 1.68
CA ALA A 21 -4.20 -0.45 2.22
C ALA A 21 -2.99 -0.20 3.13
N VAL A 22 -2.67 -1.14 4.02
CA VAL A 22 -1.53 -1.01 4.95
C VAL A 22 -0.20 -1.06 4.21
N THR A 23 -0.04 -1.95 3.23
CA THR A 23 1.20 -2.03 2.43
C THR A 23 1.38 -0.83 1.50
N GLY A 24 0.32 -0.44 0.77
CA GLY A 24 0.34 0.77 -0.04
C GLY A 24 0.64 2.01 0.78
N GLY A 25 0.05 2.12 1.99
CA GLY A 25 0.30 3.21 2.93
C GLY A 25 1.72 3.21 3.48
N ALA A 26 2.28 2.05 3.84
CA ALA A 26 3.66 1.96 4.32
C ALA A 26 4.67 2.34 3.23
N ILE A 27 4.48 1.88 1.99
CA ILE A 27 5.34 2.20 0.85
C ILE A 27 5.21 3.69 0.49
N GLY A 28 3.99 4.19 0.45
CA GLY A 28 3.70 5.59 0.18
C GLY A 28 4.27 6.51 1.25
N ALA A 29 4.20 6.13 2.53
CA ALA A 29 4.78 6.89 3.63
C ALA A 29 6.31 6.90 3.58
N GLY A 30 6.95 5.75 3.33
CA GLY A 30 8.40 5.66 3.19
C GLY A 30 8.91 6.49 2.00
N THR A 31 8.27 6.36 0.85
CA THR A 31 8.63 7.12 -0.36
C THR A 31 8.37 8.61 -0.17
N GLY A 32 7.19 8.96 0.39
CA GLY A 32 6.80 10.33 0.67
C GLY A 32 7.70 11.00 1.70
N ALA A 33 8.21 10.27 2.69
CA ALA A 33 9.20 10.81 3.65
C ALA A 33 10.53 11.17 2.97
N VAL A 34 11.00 10.30 2.08
CA VAL A 34 12.25 10.55 1.32
C VAL A 34 12.08 11.73 0.38
N VAL A 35 10.95 11.82 -0.34
CA VAL A 35 10.69 12.95 -1.24
C VAL A 35 10.44 14.24 -0.45
N GLY A 36 9.69 14.19 0.65
CA GLY A 36 9.39 15.33 1.52
C GLY A 36 10.63 15.89 2.22
N SER A 37 11.55 15.03 2.64
CA SER A 37 12.86 15.46 3.15
C SER A 37 13.75 16.10 2.08
N ALA A 38 13.55 15.75 0.80
CA ALA A 38 14.24 16.40 -0.32
C ALA A 38 13.59 17.72 -0.79
N THR A 39 12.38 18.06 -0.35
CA THR A 39 11.60 19.21 -0.87
C THR A 39 11.38 20.35 0.14
N ASP A 40 12.23 20.50 1.16
CA ASP A 40 12.12 21.50 2.26
C ASP A 40 10.81 21.48 3.08
N MET A 41 9.77 20.78 2.60
CA MET A 41 8.52 20.47 3.29
C MET A 41 8.75 19.61 4.54
N GLY A 42 9.80 18.78 4.52
CA GLY A 42 10.17 17.89 5.62
C GLY A 42 9.59 16.48 5.49
N PRO A 43 10.21 15.49 6.16
CA PRO A 43 9.85 14.08 6.01
C PRO A 43 8.47 13.74 6.56
N LEU A 44 8.00 14.45 7.58
CA LEU A 44 6.72 14.18 8.25
C LEU A 44 5.50 14.46 7.35
N PRO A 45 5.35 15.66 6.74
CA PRO A 45 4.24 15.93 5.81
C PRO A 45 4.33 15.07 4.55
N GLY A 46 5.54 14.82 4.03
CA GLY A 46 5.73 13.92 2.89
C GLY A 46 5.27 12.48 3.20
N ALA A 47 5.59 11.96 4.39
CA ALA A 47 5.14 10.64 4.83
C ALA A 47 3.62 10.56 5.02
N LEU A 48 3.01 11.61 5.57
CA LEU A 48 1.56 11.66 5.77
C LEU A 48 0.81 11.67 4.44
N ILE A 49 1.23 12.52 3.50
CA ILE A 49 0.61 12.62 2.17
C ILE A 49 0.83 11.33 1.39
N GLY A 50 2.08 10.87 1.32
CA GLY A 50 2.42 9.63 0.62
C GLY A 50 1.72 8.42 1.22
N GLY A 51 1.62 8.34 2.54
CA GLY A 51 0.95 7.24 3.24
C GLY A 51 -0.56 7.25 3.06
N ALA A 52 -1.20 8.42 3.10
CA ALA A 52 -2.63 8.54 2.85
C ALA A 52 -2.99 8.17 1.39
N ILE A 53 -2.23 8.68 0.42
CA ILE A 53 -2.43 8.35 -1.01
C ILE A 53 -2.15 6.87 -1.24
N GLY A 54 -1.03 6.35 -0.73
CA GLY A 54 -0.64 4.95 -0.87
C GLY A 54 -1.66 3.99 -0.25
N ALA A 55 -2.23 4.33 0.91
CA ALA A 55 -3.27 3.53 1.55
C ALA A 55 -4.59 3.59 0.78
N GLY A 56 -4.98 4.77 0.29
CA GLY A 56 -6.17 4.94 -0.54
C GLY A 56 -6.09 4.17 -1.85
N VAL A 57 -4.96 4.24 -2.55
CA VAL A 57 -4.71 3.50 -3.79
C VAL A 57 -4.63 1.99 -3.53
N GLY A 58 -3.97 1.57 -2.44
CA GLY A 58 -3.91 0.16 -2.03
C GLY A 58 -5.29 -0.42 -1.71
N ALA A 59 -6.14 0.35 -1.02
CA ALA A 59 -7.54 0.03 -0.80
C ALA A 59 -8.35 0.00 -2.11
N ALA A 60 -8.16 0.97 -3.01
CA ALA A 60 -8.92 1.07 -4.26
C ALA A 60 -8.58 -0.05 -5.25
N THR A 61 -7.33 -0.53 -5.23
CA THR A 61 -6.84 -1.61 -6.10
C THR A 61 -7.06 -3.00 -5.52
N ALA A 62 -7.50 -3.11 -4.26
CA ALA A 62 -7.82 -4.41 -3.67
C ALA A 62 -9.02 -5.05 -4.38
N PRO A 63 -9.01 -6.38 -4.55
CA PRO A 63 -10.07 -7.07 -5.28
C PRO A 63 -11.41 -6.89 -4.55
N PRO A 64 -12.50 -6.61 -5.30
CA PRO A 64 -13.80 -6.40 -4.70
C PRO A 64 -14.25 -7.67 -3.99
N LYS A 65 -14.91 -7.50 -2.83
CA LYS A 65 -15.47 -8.53 -1.93
C LYS A 65 -16.26 -9.65 -2.65
N ARG A 66 -16.65 -9.46 -3.92
CA ARG A 66 -17.27 -10.47 -4.78
C ARG A 66 -16.40 -11.72 -5.04
N ARG A 67 -15.06 -11.63 -5.02
CA ARG A 67 -14.22 -12.84 -5.16
C ARG A 67 -14.16 -13.69 -3.88
N TYR A 68 -14.20 -13.08 -2.70
CA TYR A 68 -14.26 -13.82 -1.43
C TYR A 68 -15.53 -14.69 -1.28
N TYR A 69 -16.65 -14.26 -1.88
CA TYR A 69 -17.85 -15.09 -1.97
C TYR A 69 -17.75 -16.20 -3.04
N ARG A 70 -16.90 -16.03 -4.06
CA ARG A 70 -16.79 -16.97 -5.19
C ARG A 70 -15.86 -18.16 -4.90
N ASP A 71 -14.81 -17.97 -4.10
CA ASP A 71 -13.85 -19.04 -3.72
C ASP A 71 -14.32 -19.94 -2.57
N ARG A 72 -15.42 -19.60 -1.87
CA ARG A 72 -16.01 -20.48 -0.85
C ARG A 72 -17.12 -21.39 -1.38
N TYR A 73 -17.56 -21.17 -2.63
CA TYR A 73 -18.69 -21.86 -3.26
C TYR A 73 -18.29 -22.65 -4.52
N TYR A 74 -17.00 -22.78 -4.81
CA TYR A 74 -16.44 -23.64 -5.85
C TYR A 74 -15.23 -24.38 -5.27
#